data_AF-A0A4P7VNM1-F1
#
_entry.id   AF-A0A4P7VNM1-F1
#
_cell.length_a   1.000
_cell.length_b   1.000
_cell.length_c   1.000
_cell.angle_alpha   90.00
_cell.angle_beta   90.00
_cell.angle_gamma   90.00
#
_symmetry.space_group_name_H-M   'P 1'
#
loop_
_entity.id
_entity.type
_entity.pdbx_description
1 polymer ?
#
loop_
_entity_poly.entity_id
_entity_poly.type
_entity_poly.pdbx_seq_one_letter_code
_entity_poly.pdbx_strand_id
1 'polypeptide(L)'
;MTTQQVKEIDSKCLNDYLATLPHTDHRFFVTAVVRACGEGIKRKTFYNWKAGCCCIPSFCKKEIERIAGCVVFPKELYVTDRDVDTPSGKA
;
A
#
# COMPACT_ATOMS: atom_id res chain seq x y z
N MET A 1 -1.85 1.13 15.60
CA MET A 1 -0.53 0.81 15.02
C MET A 1 0.39 2.01 15.13
N THR A 2 1.69 1.78 15.19
CA THR A 2 2.69 2.85 15.06
C THR A 2 2.89 3.22 13.59
N THR A 3 3.39 4.42 13.32
CA THR A 3 3.76 4.86 11.97
C THR A 3 4.79 3.93 11.33
N GLN A 4 5.70 3.35 12.11
CA GLN A 4 6.71 2.42 11.63
C GLN A 4 6.09 1.11 11.14
N GLN A 5 5.16 0.53 11.91
CA GLN A 5 4.43 -0.68 11.51
C GLN A 5 3.66 -0.47 10.21
N VAL A 6 3.01 0.68 10.05
CA VAL A 6 2.28 1.01 8.81
C VAL A 6 3.22 1.06 7.61
N LYS A 7 4.41 1.68 7.74
CA LYS A 7 5.40 1.74 6.66
C LYS A 7 5.92 0.35 6.28
N GLU A 8 6.15 -0.51 7.26
CA GLU A 8 6.62 -1.88 7.04
C GLU A 8 5.58 -2.72 6.28
N ILE A 9 4.32 -2.65 6.71
CA ILE A 9 3.19 -3.33 6.04
C ILE A 9 3.02 -2.80 4.62
N ASP A 10 2.96 -1.48 4.46
CA ASP A 10 2.81 -0.83 3.15
C ASP A 10 3.93 -1.26 2.19
N SER A 11 5.17 -1.20 2.66
CA SER A 11 6.34 -1.60 1.89
C SER A 11 6.27 -3.07 1.50
N LYS A 12 5.93 -3.95 2.46
CA LYS A 12 5.82 -5.39 2.20
C LYS A 12 4.75 -5.69 1.15
N CYS A 13 3.52 -5.22 1.35
CA CYS A 13 2.41 -5.37 0.42
C CYS A 13 2.75 -4.89 -1.00
N LEU A 14 3.38 -3.71 -1.09
CA LEU A 14 3.80 -3.16 -2.37
C LEU A 14 4.86 -4.04 -3.05
N ASN A 15 5.87 -4.52 -2.31
CA ASN A 15 6.90 -5.39 -2.88
C ASN A 15 6.36 -6.78 -3.26
N ASP A 16 5.46 -7.35 -2.47
CA ASP A 16 4.80 -8.62 -2.76
C ASP A 16 4.04 -8.54 -4.09
N TYR A 17 3.26 -7.47 -4.30
CA TYR A 17 2.57 -7.24 -5.58
C TYR A 17 3.57 -7.01 -6.73
N LEU A 18 4.59 -6.18 -6.53
CA LEU A 18 5.58 -5.91 -7.58
C LEU A 18 6.35 -7.18 -7.98
N ALA A 19 6.51 -8.15 -7.09
CA ALA A 19 7.14 -9.44 -7.37
C ALA A 19 6.26 -10.35 -8.26
N THR A 20 4.95 -10.10 -8.35
CA THR A 20 4.07 -10.83 -9.28
C THR A 20 4.14 -10.28 -10.71
N LEU A 21 4.72 -9.10 -10.91
CA LEU A 21 4.84 -8.47 -12.22
C LEU A 21 6.13 -8.90 -12.94
N PRO A 22 6.09 -9.13 -14.26
CA PRO A 22 7.29 -9.20 -15.07
C PRO A 22 8.15 -7.94 -14.93
N HIS A 23 9.48 -8.08 -15.04
CA HIS A 23 10.41 -6.95 -14.88
C HIS A 23 10.12 -5.76 -15.81
N THR A 24 9.62 -6.02 -17.03
CA THR A 24 9.22 -4.97 -17.98
C THR A 24 8.04 -4.15 -17.47
N ASP A 25 7.08 -4.82 -16.83
CA ASP A 25 5.81 -4.24 -16.41
C ASP A 25 5.97 -3.40 -15.15
N HIS A 26 7.00 -3.70 -14.34
CA HIS A 26 7.35 -2.91 -13.17
C HIS A 26 7.59 -1.43 -13.52
N ARG A 27 8.31 -1.13 -14.62
CA ARG A 27 8.58 0.26 -15.04
C ARG A 27 7.29 0.97 -15.50
N PHE A 28 6.42 0.26 -16.20
CA PHE A 28 5.14 0.79 -16.67
C PHE A 28 4.21 1.07 -15.49
N PHE A 29 4.13 0.13 -14.55
CA PHE A 29 3.34 0.28 -13.33
C PHE A 29 3.77 1.50 -12.51
N VAL A 30 5.08 1.64 -12.23
CA VAL A 30 5.61 2.80 -11.49
C VAL A 30 5.26 4.12 -12.20
N THR A 31 5.36 4.14 -13.53
CA THR A 31 5.04 5.34 -14.32
C THR A 31 3.55 5.65 -14.28
N ALA A 32 2.68 4.64 -14.34
CA ALA A 32 1.24 4.79 -14.23
C ALA A 32 0.82 5.34 -12.85
N VAL A 33 1.36 4.76 -11.77
CA VAL A 33 1.07 5.20 -10.39
C VAL A 33 1.50 6.64 -10.17
N VAL A 34 2.73 6.99 -10.56
CA VAL A 34 3.25 8.36 -10.43
C VAL A 34 2.38 9.36 -11.19
N ARG A 35 1.90 9.02 -12.39
CA ARG A 35 0.98 9.89 -13.15
C ARG A 35 -0.39 10.02 -12.49
N ALA A 36 -0.94 8.92 -11.98
CA ALA A 36 -2.27 8.91 -11.39
C ALA A 36 -2.33 9.65 -10.04
N CYS A 37 -1.26 9.60 -9.23
CA CYS A 37 -1.20 10.30 -7.96
C CYS A 37 -0.95 11.82 -8.08
N GLY A 38 -0.67 12.33 -9.30
CA GLY A 38 -0.53 13.76 -9.58
C GLY A 38 0.88 14.35 -9.35
N GLU A 39 1.03 15.66 -9.64
CA GLU A 39 2.32 16.35 -9.77
C GLU A 39 3.22 16.33 -8.52
N GLY A 40 2.65 16.08 -7.33
CA GLY A 40 3.40 16.00 -6.08
C GLY A 40 4.17 14.68 -5.88
N ILE A 41 3.79 13.61 -6.58
CA ILE A 41 4.43 12.31 -6.43
C ILE A 41 5.48 12.13 -7.51
N LYS A 42 6.74 11.99 -7.10
CA LYS A 42 7.86 11.70 -8.00
C LYS A 42 8.17 10.20 -7.95
N ARG A 43 8.85 9.67 -8.98
CA ARG A 43 9.37 8.27 -8.95
C ARG A 43 10.18 7.98 -7.69
N LYS A 44 10.99 8.95 -7.21
CA LYS A 44 11.72 8.83 -5.95
C LYS A 44 10.79 8.53 -4.76
N THR A 45 9.64 9.18 -4.70
CA THR A 45 8.63 8.94 -3.64
C THR A 45 8.11 7.50 -3.71
N PHE A 46 7.84 6.98 -4.91
CA PHE A 46 7.46 5.58 -5.07
C PHE A 46 8.55 4.62 -4.56
N TYR A 47 9.82 4.87 -4.88
CA TYR A 47 10.91 4.04 -4.37
C TYR A 47 11.09 4.17 -2.86
N ASN A 48 10.82 5.34 -2.28
CA ASN A 48 10.80 5.50 -0.82
C ASN A 48 9.70 4.67 -0.17
N TRP A 49 8.53 4.53 -0.81
CA TRP A 49 7.47 3.62 -0.34
C TRP A 49 7.92 2.17 -0.40
N LYS A 50 8.51 1.75 -1.53
CA LYS A 50 9.07 0.40 -1.71
C LYS A 50 10.18 0.07 -0.70
N ALA A 51 10.90 1.08 -0.20
CA ALA A 51 11.93 0.93 0.81
C ALA A 51 11.41 1.11 2.25
N GLY A 52 10.12 1.39 2.46
CA GLY A 52 9.55 1.67 3.78
C GLY A 52 10.03 2.98 4.43
N CYS A 53 10.65 3.89 3.67
CA CYS A 53 11.20 5.14 4.21
C CYS A 53 10.10 6.17 4.57
N CYS A 54 8.98 6.16 3.87
CA CYS A 54 7.83 7.03 4.15
C CYS A 54 6.50 6.28 3.97
N CYS A 55 5.45 6.83 4.59
CA CYS A 55 4.10 6.26 4.48
C CYS A 55 3.54 6.47 3.07
N ILE A 56 2.71 5.52 2.62
CA ILE A 56 1.92 5.70 1.41
C ILE A 56 0.63 6.43 1.79
N PRO A 57 0.35 7.61 1.23
CA PRO A 57 -0.94 8.28 1.47
C PRO A 57 -2.12 7.41 1.05
N SER A 58 -3.23 7.47 1.79
CA SER A 58 -4.41 6.63 1.51
C SER A 58 -4.97 6.80 0.10
N PHE A 59 -4.90 7.99 -0.48
CA PHE A 59 -5.32 8.20 -1.87
C PHE A 59 -4.38 7.52 -2.87
N CYS A 60 -3.07 7.52 -2.62
CA CYS A 60 -2.10 6.79 -3.44
C CYS A 60 -2.31 5.28 -3.36
N LYS A 61 -2.67 4.74 -2.19
CA LYS A 61 -3.02 3.31 -2.05
C LYS A 61 -4.18 2.92 -2.96
N LYS A 62 -5.23 3.74 -2.99
CA LYS A 62 -6.37 3.53 -3.89
C LYS A 62 -5.98 3.57 -5.37
N GLU A 63 -5.13 4.51 -5.77
CA GLU A 63 -4.63 4.57 -7.16
C GLU A 63 -3.76 3.37 -7.52
N ILE A 64 -2.91 2.91 -6.60
CA ILE A 64 -2.11 1.68 -6.77
C ILE A 64 -3.02 0.49 -7.01
N GLU A 65 -4.05 0.28 -6.18
CA GLU A 65 -5.00 -0.84 -6.33
C GLU A 65 -5.84 -0.72 -7.60
N ARG A 66 -6.28 0.49 -7.95
CA ARG A 66 -7.01 0.76 -9.20
C ARG A 66 -6.17 0.39 -10.43
N ILE A 67 -4.87 0.71 -10.43
CA ILE A 67 -3.96 0.37 -11.54
C ILE A 67 -3.60 -1.11 -11.50
N ALA A 68 -3.44 -1.69 -10.31
CA ALA A 68 -3.12 -3.09 -10.12
C ALA A 68 -4.27 -4.02 -10.54
N GLY A 69 -5.51 -3.54 -10.48
CA GLY A 69 -6.71 -4.34 -10.75
C GLY A 69 -7.03 -5.34 -9.65
N CYS A 70 -6.38 -5.24 -8.50
CA CYS A 70 -6.56 -6.13 -7.36
C CYS A 70 -6.28 -5.40 -6.03
N VAL A 71 -6.63 -6.04 -4.93
CA VAL A 71 -6.33 -5.55 -3.58
C VAL A 71 -4.84 -5.77 -3.30
N VAL A 72 -4.12 -4.68 -3.01
CA VAL A 72 -2.69 -4.70 -2.67
C VAL A 72 -2.51 -4.43 -1.17
N PHE A 73 -3.39 -3.64 -0.56
CA PHE A 73 -3.31 -3.23 0.85
C PHE A 73 -4.56 -3.71 1.62
N PRO A 74 -4.62 -4.99 2.02
CA PRO A 74 -5.75 -5.53 2.78
C PRO A 74 -5.95 -4.77 4.09
N LYS A 75 -7.19 -4.36 4.39
CA LYS A 75 -7.50 -3.53 5.56
C LYS A 75 -7.23 -4.25 6.88
N GLU A 76 -7.34 -5.58 6.85
CA GLU A 76 -7.17 -6.47 7.99
C GLU A 76 -5.75 -6.39 8.55
N LEU A 77 -4.76 -6.04 7.72
CA LEU A 77 -3.38 -5.87 8.13
C LEU A 77 -3.15 -4.62 8.99
N TYR A 78 -4.08 -3.66 8.99
CA TYR A 78 -3.94 -2.39 9.71
C TYR A 78 -4.74 -2.34 11.02
N VAL A 79 -5.43 -3.42 11.36
CA VAL A 79 -6.26 -3.52 12.56
C VAL A 79 -5.38 -3.55 13.81
N THR A 80 -5.84 -2.91 14.88
CA THR A 80 -5.19 -3.04 16.20
C THR A 80 -5.90 -4.10 17.01
N ASP A 81 -5.20 -4.80 17.90
CA ASP A 81 -5.81 -5.74 18.87
C ASP A 81 -6.99 -5.15 19.67
N ARG A 82 -7.20 -3.83 19.66
CA ARG A 82 -8.33 -3.16 20.32
C ARG A 82 -9.65 -3.25 19.56
N ASP A 83 -9.65 -3.67 18.30
CA ASP A 83 -10.88 -3.82 17.50
C ASP A 83 -11.44 -5.26 17.60
N VAL A 84 -10.83 -6.12 18.42
CA VAL A 84 -11.25 -7.49 18.73
C VAL A 84 -11.77 -7.57 20.17
N ASP A 85 -12.82 -6.82 20.49
CA ASP A 85 -13.69 -7.03 21.66
C ASP A 85 -15.03 -6.34 21.31
N THR A 86 -16.20 -6.96 21.24
CA THR A 86 -16.77 -8.05 22.04
C THR A 86 -17.86 -8.75 21.20
N PRO A 87 -18.03 -10.08 21.23
CA PRO A 87 -19.27 -10.69 20.76
C PRO A 87 -20.41 -10.20 21.68
N SER A 88 -21.34 -9.41 21.14
CA SER A 88 -22.60 -9.10 21.82
C SER A 88 -23.48 -10.36 21.83
N GLY A 89 -23.08 -11.35 22.64
CA GLY A 89 -24.00 -12.31 23.20
C GLY A 89 -24.80 -11.60 24.28
N LYS A 90 -26.09 -11.38 24.02
CA LYS A 90 -27.06 -11.11 25.09
C LYS A 90 -28.28 -12.01 24.88
N ALA A 91 -28.39 -12.91 25.86
CA ALA A 91 -29.55 -13.61 26.43
C ALA A 91 -30.42 -14.43 25.48
#